data_AF-A0A6C0F5S8-F1
#
_entry.id   AF-A0A6C0F5S8-F1
#
_cell.length_a   1.000
_cell.length_b   1.000
_cell.length_c   1.000
_cell.angle_alpha   90.00
_cell.angle_beta   90.00
_cell.angle_gamma   90.00
#
_symmetry.space_group_name_H-M   'P 1'
#
loop_
_entity.id
_entity.type
_entity.pdbx_description
1 polymer ?
#
loop_
_entity_poly.entity_id
_entity_poly.type
_entity_poly.pdbx_seq_one_letter_code
_entity_poly.pdbx_strand_id
1 'polypeptide(L)'
;MSSLNINELYKESDRKHEVRLRVFDNILKKIHIRIKNSASNEKMFCFYQIPEFIIGVPLYDTNELKKYLINSLEKDRFKLLYVEPNWLFISWQVKSSKKIKTPNKKPVERKMKYRLIDEYKPMGGFYDDNDLSSIKNKTNNLF
;
A
#
# COMPACT_ATOMS: atom_id res chain seq x y z
N MET A 1 0.88 -28.03 -55.35
CA MET A 1 0.14 -26.81 -54.94
C MET A 1 -0.23 -26.98 -53.48
N SER A 2 0.45 -26.29 -52.57
CA SER A 2 0.09 -26.32 -51.14
C SER A 2 -1.04 -25.31 -50.93
N SER A 3 -2.29 -25.76 -50.81
CA SER A 3 -3.40 -24.91 -50.39
C SER A 3 -3.44 -24.86 -48.86
N LEU A 4 -3.43 -23.65 -48.30
CA LEU A 4 -3.47 -23.43 -46.86
C LEU A 4 -4.94 -23.44 -46.41
N ASN A 5 -5.30 -24.29 -45.45
CA ASN A 5 -6.67 -24.35 -44.93
C ASN A 5 -6.86 -23.35 -43.79
N ILE A 6 -7.76 -22.39 -43.98
CA ILE A 6 -8.07 -21.35 -42.98
C ILE A 6 -8.56 -21.95 -41.66
N ASN A 7 -9.30 -23.05 -41.69
CA ASN A 7 -9.81 -23.68 -40.46
C ASN A 7 -8.69 -24.32 -39.63
N GLU A 8 -7.62 -24.79 -40.26
CA GLU A 8 -6.48 -25.37 -39.57
C GLU A 8 -5.67 -24.29 -38.83
N LEU A 9 -5.56 -23.09 -39.42
CA LEU A 9 -4.96 -21.93 -38.77
C LEU A 9 -5.68 -21.52 -37.49
N TYR A 10 -7.02 -21.48 -37.51
CA TYR A 10 -7.82 -21.16 -36.32
C TYR A 10 -7.66 -22.23 -35.24
N LYS A 11 -7.67 -23.51 -35.60
CA LYS A 11 -7.47 -24.62 -34.64
C LYS A 11 -6.14 -24.51 -33.89
N GLU A 12 -5.06 -24.14 -34.56
CA GLU A 12 -3.75 -23.96 -33.90
C GLU A 12 -3.75 -22.76 -32.94
N SER A 13 -4.44 -21.66 -33.29
CA SER A 13 -4.62 -20.52 -32.40
C SER A 13 -5.42 -20.89 -31.15
N ASP A 14 -6.55 -21.56 -31.33
CA ASP A 14 -7.43 -21.98 -30.24
C ASP A 14 -6.71 -22.96 -29.31
N ARG A 15 -5.97 -23.93 -29.87
CA ARG A 15 -5.15 -24.87 -29.08
C ARG A 15 -4.14 -24.14 -28.19
N LYS A 16 -3.47 -23.10 -28.71
CA LYS A 16 -2.53 -22.28 -27.92
C LYS A 16 -3.26 -21.51 -26.81
N HIS A 17 -4.45 -21.00 -27.09
CA HIS A 17 -5.27 -20.30 -26.11
C HIS A 17 -5.72 -21.23 -24.98
N GLU A 18 -6.19 -22.44 -25.30
CA GLU A 18 -6.57 -23.45 -24.31
C GLU A 18 -5.40 -23.87 -23.42
N VAL A 19 -4.21 -24.05 -24.00
CA VAL A 19 -3.00 -24.35 -23.21
C VAL A 19 -2.69 -23.22 -22.24
N ARG A 20 -2.83 -21.96 -22.66
CA ARG A 20 -2.63 -20.79 -21.79
C ARG A 20 -3.63 -20.78 -20.63
N LEU A 21 -4.92 -20.98 -20.92
CA LEU A 21 -5.96 -21.06 -19.88
C LEU A 21 -5.68 -22.17 -18.88
N ARG A 22 -5.22 -23.34 -19.35
CA ARG A 22 -4.83 -24.46 -18.48
C ARG A 22 -3.69 -24.08 -17.53
N VAL A 23 -2.72 -23.30 -17.99
CA VAL A 23 -1.62 -22.79 -17.15
C VAL A 23 -2.17 -21.84 -16.08
N PHE A 24 -3.04 -20.92 -16.47
CA PHE A 24 -3.66 -19.97 -15.54
C PHE A 24 -4.47 -20.70 -14.45
N ASP A 25 -5.25 -21.71 -14.83
CA ASP A 25 -6.00 -22.56 -13.91
C ASP A 25 -5.09 -23.34 -12.95
N ASN A 26 -3.97 -23.85 -13.43
CA ASN A 26 -3.02 -24.53 -12.57
C ASN A 26 -2.42 -23.60 -11.52
N ILE A 27 -2.14 -22.34 -11.87
CA ILE A 27 -1.66 -21.33 -10.93
C ILE A 27 -2.77 -20.96 -9.93
N LEU A 28 -3.99 -20.79 -10.41
CA LEU A 28 -5.15 -20.51 -9.55
C LEU A 28 -5.39 -21.63 -8.53
N LYS A 29 -5.30 -22.90 -8.95
CA LYS A 29 -5.36 -24.07 -8.05
C LYS A 29 -4.29 -24.02 -6.96
N LYS A 30 -3.05 -23.65 -7.29
CA LYS A 30 -1.97 -23.49 -6.30
C LYS A 30 -2.31 -22.40 -5.27
N ILE A 31 -2.91 -21.30 -5.71
CA ILE A 31 -3.38 -20.24 -4.81
C ILE A 31 -4.45 -20.77 -3.87
N HIS A 32 -5.46 -21.49 -4.36
CA HIS A 32 -6.51 -22.07 -3.51
C HIS A 32 -5.96 -23.08 -2.49
N ILE A 33 -5.01 -23.93 -2.89
CA ILE A 33 -4.33 -24.84 -1.96
C ILE A 33 -3.59 -24.04 -0.88
N ARG A 34 -2.90 -22.96 -1.25
CA ARG A 34 -2.18 -22.10 -0.29
C ARG A 34 -3.14 -21.38 0.66
N ILE A 35 -4.29 -20.92 0.17
CA ILE A 35 -5.36 -20.35 1.00
C ILE A 35 -5.86 -21.39 2.00
N LYS A 36 -6.20 -22.60 1.53
CA LYS A 36 -6.67 -23.70 2.40
C LYS A 36 -5.65 -24.05 3.48
N ASN A 37 -4.37 -24.16 3.10
CA ASN A 37 -3.29 -24.40 4.06
C ASN A 37 -3.16 -23.26 5.08
N SER A 38 -3.23 -22.00 4.63
CA SER A 38 -3.17 -20.84 5.53
C SER A 38 -4.35 -20.80 6.51
N ALA A 39 -5.55 -21.13 6.03
CA ALA A 39 -6.75 -21.23 6.86
C ALA A 39 -6.64 -22.36 7.90
N SER A 40 -6.02 -23.48 7.54
CA SER A 40 -5.71 -24.57 8.49
C SER A 40 -4.74 -24.15 9.60
N ASN A 41 -3.94 -23.12 9.37
CA ASN A 41 -3.02 -22.53 10.34
C ASN A 41 -3.62 -21.31 11.05
N GLU A 42 -4.96 -21.20 11.09
CA GLU A 42 -5.72 -20.11 11.73
C GLU A 42 -5.42 -18.69 11.17
N LYS A 43 -4.75 -18.60 10.02
CA LYS A 43 -4.51 -17.32 9.33
C LYS A 43 -5.72 -16.98 8.45
N MET A 44 -6.12 -15.72 8.48
CA MET A 44 -7.24 -15.21 7.68
C MET A 44 -6.80 -14.48 6.40
N PHE A 45 -5.50 -14.54 6.10
CA PHE A 45 -4.89 -13.92 4.93
C PHE A 45 -3.73 -14.77 4.43
N CYS A 46 -3.36 -14.54 3.17
CA CYS A 46 -2.22 -15.16 2.51
C CYS A 46 -1.60 -14.18 1.53
N PHE A 47 -0.26 -14.20 1.45
CA PHE A 47 0.47 -13.57 0.36
C PHE A 47 0.85 -14.62 -0.67
N TYR A 48 0.68 -14.31 -1.94
CA TYR A 48 1.12 -15.13 -3.05
C TYR A 48 1.96 -14.29 -4.01
N GLN A 49 3.15 -14.78 -4.36
CA GLN A 49 3.97 -14.16 -5.38
C GLN A 49 3.61 -14.76 -6.73
N ILE A 50 3.20 -13.93 -7.68
CA ILE A 50 2.84 -14.36 -9.02
C ILE A 50 4.12 -14.67 -9.79
N PRO A 51 4.28 -15.89 -10.34
CA PRO A 51 5.47 -16.24 -11.09
C PRO A 51 5.49 -15.52 -12.45
N GLU A 52 6.63 -14.89 -12.75
CA GLU A 52 6.84 -14.25 -14.05
C GLU A 52 6.99 -15.26 -15.18
N PHE A 53 7.68 -16.37 -14.90
CA PHE A 53 7.82 -17.50 -15.80
C PHE A 53 7.85 -18.81 -15.01
N ILE A 54 7.53 -19.91 -15.68
CA ILE A 54 7.59 -21.26 -15.11
C ILE A 54 8.35 -22.15 -16.09
N ILE A 55 9.36 -22.85 -15.60
CA ILE A 55 10.15 -23.79 -16.41
C ILE A 55 9.24 -24.91 -16.92
N GLY A 56 9.34 -25.23 -18.21
CA GLY A 56 8.53 -26.26 -18.86
C GLY A 56 7.12 -25.79 -19.27
N VAL A 57 6.80 -24.50 -19.09
CA VAL A 57 5.55 -23.87 -19.52
C VAL A 57 5.86 -22.87 -20.64
N PRO A 58 5.01 -22.74 -21.67
CA PRO A 58 5.19 -21.70 -22.70
C PRO A 58 5.15 -20.30 -22.07
N LEU A 59 5.87 -19.36 -22.68
CA LEU A 59 5.86 -17.97 -22.27
C LEU A 59 4.42 -17.42 -22.31
N TYR A 60 4.01 -16.76 -21.24
CA TYR A 60 2.70 -16.13 -21.09
C TYR A 60 2.85 -14.69 -20.63
N ASP A 61 1.83 -13.87 -20.88
CA ASP A 61 1.79 -12.50 -20.38
C ASP A 61 1.40 -12.49 -18.89
N THR A 62 2.27 -11.93 -18.06
CA THR A 62 2.06 -11.81 -16.63
C THR A 62 0.89 -10.89 -16.29
N ASN A 63 0.62 -9.87 -17.11
CA ASN A 63 -0.50 -8.94 -16.91
C ASN A 63 -1.84 -9.62 -17.17
N GLU A 64 -1.91 -10.46 -18.21
CA GLU A 64 -3.09 -11.28 -18.51
C GLU A 64 -3.36 -12.27 -17.38
N LEU A 65 -2.31 -12.94 -16.88
CA LEU A 65 -2.40 -13.84 -15.73
C LEU A 65 -2.90 -13.09 -14.48
N LYS A 66 -2.34 -11.92 -14.15
CA LYS A 66 -2.77 -11.10 -13.01
C LYS A 66 -4.26 -10.79 -13.09
N LYS A 67 -4.71 -10.30 -14.25
CA LYS A 67 -6.11 -9.96 -14.49
C LYS A 67 -7.02 -11.18 -14.35
N TYR A 68 -6.61 -12.32 -14.89
CA TYR A 68 -7.34 -13.58 -14.76
C TYR A 68 -7.49 -14.00 -13.29
N LEU A 69 -6.37 -13.99 -12.53
CA LEU A 69 -6.37 -14.38 -11.13
C LEU A 69 -7.23 -13.45 -10.27
N ILE A 70 -7.12 -12.13 -10.48
CA ILE A 70 -7.91 -11.13 -9.76
C ILE A 70 -9.40 -11.36 -10.03
N ASN A 71 -9.81 -11.44 -11.30
CA ASN A 71 -11.22 -11.64 -11.66
C ASN A 71 -11.79 -12.94 -11.07
N SER A 72 -11.02 -14.03 -11.11
CA SER A 72 -11.43 -15.31 -10.54
C SER A 72 -11.58 -15.27 -9.02
N LEU A 73 -10.64 -14.65 -8.31
CA LEU A 73 -10.69 -14.54 -6.85
C LEU A 73 -11.75 -13.52 -6.36
N GLU A 74 -12.02 -12.46 -7.14
CA GLU A 74 -13.10 -11.52 -6.85
C GLU A 74 -14.48 -12.18 -7.00
N LYS A 75 -14.65 -13.05 -8.00
CA LYS A 75 -15.86 -13.86 -8.19
C LYS A 75 -16.15 -14.72 -6.96
N ASP A 76 -15.11 -15.25 -6.33
CA ASP A 76 -15.17 -16.04 -5.09
C ASP A 76 -15.31 -15.18 -3.82
N ARG A 77 -15.44 -13.84 -3.95
CA ARG A 77 -15.64 -12.88 -2.86
C ARG A 77 -14.44 -12.73 -1.91
N PHE A 78 -13.23 -13.05 -2.37
CA PHE A 78 -12.01 -12.72 -1.64
C PHE A 78 -11.71 -11.22 -1.71
N LYS A 79 -11.10 -10.67 -0.65
CA LYS A 79 -10.54 -9.30 -0.69
C LYS A 79 -9.10 -9.38 -1.16
N LEU A 80 -8.80 -8.64 -2.22
CA LEU A 80 -7.51 -8.67 -2.88
C LEU A 80 -6.84 -7.30 -2.80
N LEU A 81 -5.52 -7.31 -2.64
CA LEU A 81 -4.68 -6.13 -2.79
C LEU A 81 -3.44 -6.55 -3.56
N TYR A 82 -3.16 -5.84 -4.66
CA TYR A 82 -1.97 -6.06 -5.45
C TYR A 82 -0.86 -5.11 -4.98
N VAL A 83 0.33 -5.67 -4.78
CA VAL A 83 1.52 -4.97 -4.28
C VAL A 83 2.68 -5.24 -5.24
N GLU A 84 3.33 -4.19 -5.71
CA GLU A 84 4.49 -4.31 -6.60
C GLU A 84 5.69 -4.98 -5.89
N PRO A 85 6.51 -5.80 -6.59
CA PRO A 85 6.50 -6.00 -8.04
C PRO A 85 5.59 -7.12 -8.59
N ASN A 86 5.10 -8.06 -7.78
CA ASN A 86 4.25 -9.19 -8.24
C ASN A 86 3.51 -9.89 -7.08
N TRP A 87 3.25 -9.16 -6.00
CA TRP A 87 2.62 -9.72 -4.79
C TRP A 87 1.10 -9.56 -4.85
N LEU A 88 0.41 -10.66 -4.60
CA LEU A 88 -1.03 -10.69 -4.40
C LEU A 88 -1.33 -10.99 -2.94
N PHE A 89 -1.86 -9.99 -2.25
CA PHE A 89 -2.42 -10.18 -0.93
C PHE A 89 -3.89 -10.61 -1.06
N ILE A 90 -4.22 -11.70 -0.38
CA ILE A 90 -5.55 -12.32 -0.41
C ILE A 90 -6.01 -12.44 1.04
N SER A 91 -7.19 -11.91 1.34
CA SER A 91 -7.80 -12.05 2.66
C SER A 91 -9.26 -12.49 2.57
N TRP A 92 -9.65 -13.38 3.47
CA TRP A 92 -11.04 -13.85 3.64
C TRP A 92 -11.55 -13.53 5.04
N GLN A 93 -11.05 -12.43 5.61
CA GLN A 93 -11.58 -11.92 6.88
C GLN A 93 -13.05 -11.59 6.73
N VAL A 94 -13.88 -12.41 7.39
CA VAL A 94 -15.27 -12.10 7.66
C VAL A 94 -15.26 -10.76 8.39
N LYS A 95 -15.91 -9.75 7.82
CA LYS A 95 -16.14 -8.48 8.52
C LYS A 95 -17.05 -8.82 9.70
N SER A 96 -16.50 -9.28 10.82
CA SER A 96 -17.22 -9.28 12.08
C SER A 96 -17.60 -7.82 12.29
N SER A 97 -18.88 -7.52 12.22
CA SER A 97 -19.48 -6.21 12.35
C SER A 97 -19.31 -5.62 13.76
N LYS A 98 -18.16 -5.82 14.40
CA LYS A 98 -17.73 -4.94 15.48
C LYS A 98 -17.21 -3.68 14.80
N LYS A 99 -18.14 -2.76 14.51
CA LYS A 99 -17.82 -1.35 14.37
C LYS A 99 -17.04 -0.99 15.64
N ILE A 100 -15.71 -1.04 15.58
CA ILE A 100 -14.89 -0.33 16.55
C ILE A 100 -15.31 1.11 16.30
N LYS A 101 -16.17 1.63 17.16
CA LYS A 101 -16.47 3.05 17.21
C LYS A 101 -15.11 3.69 17.40
N THR A 102 -14.48 4.15 16.33
CA THR A 102 -13.37 5.07 16.43
C THR A 102 -13.95 6.22 17.24
N PRO A 103 -13.54 6.44 18.51
CA PRO A 103 -13.97 7.65 19.18
C PRO A 103 -13.51 8.77 18.26
N ASN A 104 -14.44 9.60 17.80
CA ASN A 104 -14.14 10.81 17.07
C ASN A 104 -13.17 11.60 17.95
N LYS A 105 -11.86 11.45 17.71
CA LYS A 105 -10.85 12.28 18.33
C LYS A 105 -11.06 13.63 17.68
N LYS A 106 -11.87 14.48 18.33
CA LYS A 106 -11.79 15.93 18.14
C LYS A 106 -10.30 16.29 18.17
N PRO A 107 -9.79 17.15 17.29
CA PRO A 107 -8.40 17.56 17.35
C PRO A 107 -8.12 18.06 18.76
N VAL A 108 -7.31 17.31 19.50
CA VAL A 108 -6.87 17.74 20.83
C VAL A 108 -5.92 18.88 20.55
N GLU A 109 -6.36 20.12 20.78
CA GLU A 109 -5.48 21.27 20.90
C GLU A 109 -4.40 20.91 21.93
N ARG A 110 -3.21 20.58 21.43
CA ARG A 110 -2.06 20.37 22.30
C ARG A 110 -1.73 21.75 22.86
N LYS A 111 -2.14 22.03 24.10
CA LYS A 111 -1.61 23.17 24.85
C LYS A 111 -0.11 22.93 25.02
N MET A 112 0.70 23.44 24.08
CA MET A 112 2.15 23.36 24.15
C MET A 112 2.62 24.15 25.38
N LYS A 113 3.47 23.52 26.21
CA LYS A 113 4.02 24.10 27.45
C LYS A 113 5.16 25.09 27.18
N TYR A 114 5.22 25.65 25.98
CA TYR A 114 6.25 26.58 25.54
C TYR A 114 5.61 27.63 24.63
N ARG A 115 6.17 28.85 24.65
CA ARG A 115 5.78 29.96 23.77
C ARG A 115 6.90 30.21 22.78
N LEU A 116 6.57 30.72 21.60
CA LEU A 116 7.55 31.17 20.61
C LEU A 116 8.32 32.36 21.19
N ILE A 117 9.62 32.45 20.88
CA ILE A 117 10.51 33.50 21.41
C ILE A 117 10.04 34.88 20.93
N ASP A 118 9.48 34.95 19.73
CA ASP A 118 8.93 36.16 19.13
C ASP A 118 7.71 36.72 19.88
N GLU A 119 7.04 35.91 20.71
CA GLU A 119 5.88 36.32 21.52
C GLU A 119 6.27 36.78 22.93
N TYR A 120 7.57 36.83 23.25
CA TYR A 120 8.04 37.25 24.57
C TYR A 120 7.94 38.78 24.74
N LYS A 121 7.03 39.22 25.61
CA LYS A 121 6.94 40.62 26.05
C LYS A 121 7.38 40.72 27.52
N PRO A 122 8.51 41.39 27.83
CA PRO A 122 8.93 41.56 29.21
C PRO A 122 7.93 42.43 29.99
N MET A 123 7.57 42.04 31.21
CA MET A 123 6.58 42.73 32.06
C MET A 123 7.17 43.74 33.05
N GLY A 124 8.47 44.05 32.96
CA GLY A 124 9.10 45.15 33.72
C GLY A 124 9.34 46.34 32.81
N GLY A 125 9.04 47.56 33.29
CA GLY A 125 9.23 48.80 32.54
C GLY A 125 10.61 48.90 31.91
N PHE A 126 10.65 49.31 30.65
CA PHE A 126 11.87 49.57 29.90
C PHE A 126 12.66 50.71 30.55
N TYR A 127 13.99 50.65 30.48
CA TYR A 127 14.88 51.74 30.88
C TYR A 127 14.40 53.05 30.26
N ASP A 128 14.22 54.08 31.09
CA ASP A 128 13.91 55.44 30.64
C ASP A 128 15.11 56.00 29.87
N ASP A 129 14.90 56.82 28.83
CA ASP A 129 15.99 57.40 28.02
C ASP A 129 16.97 58.22 28.89
N ASN A 130 16.51 58.70 30.05
CA ASN A 130 17.33 59.36 31.06
C ASN A 130 18.40 58.44 31.67
N ASP A 131 18.18 57.13 31.72
CA ASP A 131 19.11 56.16 32.32
C ASP A 131 20.34 55.89 31.45
N LEU A 132 20.22 56.08 30.12
CA LEU A 132 21.37 56.06 29.21
C LEU A 132 22.28 57.29 29.41
N SER A 133 21.70 58.44 29.77
CA SER A 133 22.47 59.66 30.04
C SER A 133 23.25 59.58 31.36
N SER A 134 22.68 58.93 32.37
CA SER A 134 23.31 58.72 33.68
C SER A 134 24.52 57.79 33.57
N ILE A 135 24.44 56.76 32.74
CA ILE A 135 25.53 55.83 32.43
C ILE A 135 26.66 56.55 31.68
N LYS A 136 26.35 57.35 30.66
CA LYS A 136 27.34 58.10 29.86
C LYS A 136 28.14 59.11 30.71
N ASN A 137 27.48 59.79 31.64
CA ASN A 137 28.16 60.73 32.54
C ASN A 137 29.06 60.01 33.55
N LYS A 138 28.66 58.81 33.99
CA LYS A 138 29.47 57.98 34.90
C LYS A 138 30.71 57.40 34.22
N THR A 139 30.60 57.00 32.95
CA THR A 139 31.75 56.52 32.16
C THR A 139 32.77 57.63 31.88
N ASN A 140 32.32 58.87 31.70
CA ASN A 140 33.22 60.02 31.50
C ASN A 140 33.98 60.45 32.77
N ASN A 141 33.54 60.03 33.95
CA ASN A 141 34.24 60.28 35.22
C ASN A 141 35.23 59.16 35.60
N LEU A 142 35.33 58.12 34.77
CA LEU A 142 36.21 56.96 34.99
C LEU A 142 37.49 56.99 34.15
N PHE A 143 37.70 58.06 33.36
CA PHE A 143 38.93 58.35 32.63
C PHE A 143 39.34 59.81 32.79
#